data_AF-A0A934HD24-F1
#
_entry.id   AF-A0A934HD24-F1
#
_cell.length_a   1.000
_cell.length_b   1.000
_cell.length_c   1.000
_cell.angle_alpha   90.00
_cell.angle_beta   90.00
_cell.angle_gamma   90.00
#
_symmetry.space_group_name_H-M   'P 1'
#
loop_
_entity.id
_entity.type
_entity.pdbx_description
1 polymer ?
#
loop_
_entity_poly.entity_id
_entity_poly.type
_entity_poly.pdbx_seq_one_letter_code
_entity_poly.pdbx_strand_id
1 'polypeptide(L)' 'MLDLIAFDADDTLWHNERLYEETQNKLTQLLAAYGYSGDVAQALYETEKDNIVYFGYGVKSFTLSMIETAIRVT' A
#
# COMPACT_ATOMS: atom_id res chain seq x y z
N MET A 1 -25.24 25.73 -17.79
CA MET A 1 -25.21 24.28 -18.12
C MET A 1 -23.81 23.80 -17.77
N LEU A 2 -23.65 22.56 -17.29
CA LEU A 2 -22.32 21.97 -17.08
C LEU A 2 -21.91 21.26 -18.37
N ASP A 3 -20.70 21.55 -18.86
CA ASP A 3 -20.18 20.98 -20.11
C ASP A 3 -19.26 19.77 -19.86
N LEU A 4 -18.84 19.55 -18.61
CA LEU A 4 -18.00 18.43 -18.20
C LEU A 4 -18.31 18.00 -16.77
N ILE A 5 -18.34 16.68 -16.54
CA ILE A 5 -18.37 16.07 -15.22
C ILE A 5 -17.25 15.03 -15.20
N ALA A 6 -16.31 15.16 -14.26
CA ALA A 6 -15.25 14.19 -14.05
C ALA A 6 -15.63 13.25 -12.90
N PHE A 7 -15.28 11.98 -13.07
CA PHE A 7 -15.41 10.96 -12.04
C PHE A 7 -14.01 10.45 -11.74
N ASP A 8 -13.71 10.36 -10.45
CA ASP A 8 -12.59 9.54 -10.00
C ASP A 8 -12.87 8.07 -10.32
N ALA A 9 -11.83 7.25 -10.37
CA ALA A 9 -11.90 5.89 -10.83
C ALA A 9 -11.97 4.91 -9.65
N ASP A 10 -10.89 4.85 -8.87
CA ASP A 10 -10.74 3.93 -7.75
C ASP A 10 -11.70 4.30 -6.61
N ASP A 11 -12.42 3.30 -6.11
CA ASP A 11 -13.46 3.43 -5.08
C ASP A 11 -14.61 4.40 -5.39
N THR A 12 -14.68 4.89 -6.63
CA THR A 12 -15.80 5.66 -7.19
C THR A 12 -16.53 4.86 -8.28
N LEU A 13 -15.81 4.38 -9.29
CA LEU A 13 -16.36 3.56 -10.38
C LEU A 13 -16.23 2.06 -10.10
N TRP A 14 -15.21 1.63 -9.36
CA TRP A 14 -14.99 0.24 -8.98
C TRP A 14 -14.30 0.12 -7.61
N HIS A 15 -14.44 -1.03 -6.95
CA HIS A 15 -13.74 -1.31 -5.69
C HIS A 15 -12.24 -1.47 -5.91
N ASN A 16 -11.44 -0.78 -5.12
CA ASN A 16 -9.98 -0.81 -5.19
C ASN A 16 -9.34 -0.99 -3.80
N GLU A 17 -9.73 -0.20 -2.79
CA GLU A 17 -9.08 -0.22 -1.45
C GLU A 17 -9.07 -1.60 -0.77
N ARG A 18 -10.13 -2.39 -0.96
CA ARG A 18 -10.20 -3.77 -0.42
C ARG A 18 -9.03 -4.64 -0.87
N LEU A 19 -8.51 -4.44 -2.08
CA LEU A 19 -7.36 -5.18 -2.59
C LEU A 19 -6.07 -4.76 -1.87
N TYR A 20 -5.93 -3.49 -1.51
CA TYR A 20 -4.80 -2.99 -0.73
C TYR A 20 -4.85 -3.53 0.70
N GLU A 21 -6.01 -3.45 1.37
CA GLU A 21 -6.22 -4.00 2.72
C GLU A 21 -5.92 -5.51 2.78
N GLU A 22 -6.45 -6.30 1.84
CA GLU A 22 -6.17 -7.73 1.75
C GLU A 22 -4.68 -8.02 1.55
N THR A 23 -3.99 -7.19 0.78
CA THR A 23 -2.55 -7.35 0.53
C THR A 23 -1.72 -7.01 1.76
N GLN A 24 -2.07 -5.94 2.50
CA GLN A 24 -1.42 -5.62 3.78
C GLN A 24 -1.62 -6.74 4.80
N ASN A 25 -2.82 -7.32 4.88
CA ASN A 25 -3.08 -8.47 5.76
C ASN A 25 -2.21 -9.68 5.40
N LYS A 26 -2.03 -9.97 4.11
CA LYS A 26 -1.13 -11.02 3.63
C LYS A 26 0.33 -10.72 3.97
N LEU A 27 0.77 -9.46 3.84
CA LEU A 27 2.12 -9.05 4.24
C LEU A 27 2.33 -9.27 5.74
N THR A 28 1.35 -8.90 6.58
CA THR A 28 1.42 -9.11 8.03
C THR A 28 1.56 -10.59 8.38
N GLN A 29 0.77 -11.46 7.76
CA GLN A 29 0.87 -12.91 7.95
C GLN A 29 2.22 -13.45 7.48
N LEU A 30 2.73 -12.96 6.36
CA LEU A 30 4.03 -13.35 5.83
C LEU A 30 5.15 -12.99 6.81
N LEU A 31 5.21 -11.74 7.27
CA LEU A 31 6.26 -11.27 8.19
C LEU A 31 6.18 -11.94 9.56
N ALA A 32 4.98 -12.26 10.04
CA ALA A 32 4.79 -13.04 11.27
C ALA A 32 5.44 -14.43 11.19
N ALA A 33 5.40 -15.08 10.02
CA ALA A 33 6.08 -16.36 9.81
C ALA A 33 7.63 -16.24 9.89
N TYR A 34 8.18 -15.04 9.69
CA TYR A 34 9.60 -14.73 9.86
C TYR A 34 9.93 -14.11 11.25
N GLY A 35 8.97 -14.09 12.18
CA GLY A 35 9.19 -13.68 13.56
C GLY A 35 8.97 -12.19 13.85
N TYR A 36 8.59 -11.38 12.86
CA TYR A 36 8.22 -9.99 13.10
C TYR A 36 6.80 -9.89 13.66
N SER A 37 6.65 -9.27 14.83
CA SER A 37 5.37 -9.10 15.54
C SER A 37 4.99 -7.64 15.78
N GLY A 38 5.72 -6.70 15.16
CA GLY A 38 5.43 -5.27 15.25
C GLY A 38 4.26 -4.84 14.36
N ASP A 39 3.96 -3.54 14.39
CA ASP A 39 2.92 -2.94 13.56
C ASP A 39 3.39 -2.84 12.10
N VAL A 40 2.97 -3.79 11.28
CA VAL A 40 3.32 -3.87 9.85
C VAL A 40 2.70 -2.72 9.07
N ALA A 41 1.47 -2.30 9.42
CA ALA A 41 0.78 -1.22 8.72
C ALA A 41 1.50 0.11 8.95
N GLN A 42 1.89 0.41 10.20
CA GLN A 42 2.68 1.61 10.50
C GLN A 42 4.05 1.56 9.82
N ALA A 43 4.74 0.42 9.88
CA ALA A 43 6.06 0.28 9.24
C ALA A 43 5.99 0.49 7.72
N LEU A 44 4.97 -0.06 7.07
CA LEU A 44 4.75 0.10 5.63
C LEU A 44 4.41 1.55 5.28
N TYR A 45 3.52 2.19 6.05
CA TYR A 45 3.16 3.59 5.84
C TYR A 45 4.37 4.53 5.86
N GLU A 46 5.27 4.37 6.83
CA GLU A 46 6.49 5.21 6.88
C GLU A 46 7.38 4.97 5.65
N THR A 47 7.53 3.73 5.20
CA THR A 47 8.31 3.41 3.99
C THR A 47 7.66 4.01 2.73
N GLU A 48 6.34 3.89 2.57
CA GLU A 48 5.62 4.47 1.43
C GLU A 48 5.74 5.99 1.39
N LYS A 49 5.62 6.63 2.56
CA LYS A 49 5.76 8.08 2.72
C LYS A 49 7.14 8.57 2.30
N ASP A 50 8.20 7.84 2.67
CA ASP A 50 9.57 8.17 2.25
C ASP A 50 9.79 7.91 0.75
N ASN A 51 9.13 6.89 0.20
CA ASN A 51 9.27 6.48 -1.20
C ASN A 51 8.41 7.26 -2.20
N ILE A 52 7.41 8.01 -1.72
CA ILE A 52 6.44 8.70 -2.58
C ILE A 52 7.10 9.67 -3.57
N VAL A 53 8.20 10.29 -3.16
CA VAL A 53 8.96 11.24 -3.99
C VAL A 53 9.67 10.56 -5.17
N TYR A 54 9.96 9.26 -5.07
CA TYR A 54 10.66 8.50 -6.09
C TYR A 54 9.72 7.74 -7.02
N PHE A 55 8.67 7.13 -6.46
CA PHE A 55 7.81 6.19 -7.21
C PHE A 55 6.40 6.72 -7.47
N GLY A 56 5.98 7.79 -6.80
CA GLY A 56 4.61 8.28 -6.85
C GLY A 56 3.61 7.28 -6.24
N TYR A 57 2.37 7.34 -6.70
CA TYR A 57 1.27 6.51 -6.22
C TYR A 57 1.06 5.24 -7.06
N GLY A 58 0.38 4.26 -6.46
CA GLY A 58 -0.14 3.08 -7.14
C GLY A 58 0.60 1.78 -6.83
N VAL A 59 0.05 0.67 -7.35
CA VAL A 59 0.41 -0.70 -6.94
C VAL A 59 1.90 -1.05 -7.04
N LYS A 60 2.62 -0.47 -8.01
CA LYS A 60 4.07 -0.70 -8.16
C LYS A 60 4.87 -0.04 -7.04
N SER A 61 4.55 1.22 -6.72
CA SER A 61 5.16 1.96 -5.61
C SER A 61 4.88 1.25 -4.28
N PHE A 62 3.63 0.83 -4.08
CA PHE A 62 3.19 0.04 -2.94
C PHE A 62 3.98 -1.27 -2.81
N THR A 63 4.13 -2.02 -3.90
CA THR A 63 4.86 -3.31 -3.90
C THR A 63 6.34 -3.14 -3.57
N LEU A 64 7.01 -2.14 -4.14
CA LEU A 64 8.42 -1.86 -3.81
C LEU A 64 8.59 -1.47 -2.35
N SER A 65 7.67 -0.65 -1.81
CA SER A 65 7.68 -0.24 -0.41
C SER A 65 7.40 -1.42 0.54
N MET A 66 6.58 -2.40 0.16
CA MET A 66 6.42 -3.64 0.93
C MET A 66 7.72 -4.45 1.01
N ILE A 67 8.43 -4.58 -0.11
CA ILE A 67 9.71 -5.31 -0.16
C ILE A 67 10.74 -4.62 0.73
N GLU A 68 10.88 -3.30 0.61
CA GLU A 68 11.79 -2.52 1.45
C GLU A 68 11.42 -2.60 2.93
N THR A 69 10.13 -2.49 3.26
CA THR A 69 9.64 -2.63 4.63
C THR A 69 9.99 -4.00 5.19
N ALA A 70 9.76 -5.08 4.43
CA ALA A 70 10.11 -6.44 4.85
C ALA A 70 11.61 -6.54 5.18
N ILE A 71 12.48 -6.05 4.30
CA ILE A 71 13.94 -6.04 4.50
C ILE A 71 14.34 -5.24 5.75
N ARG A 72 13.63 -4.15 6.06
CA ARG A 72 13.96 -3.29 7.21
C ARG A 72 13.58 -3.90 8.56
N VAL A 73 12.52 -4.72 8.60
CA VAL A 73 11.91 -5.20 9.85
C VAL A 73 12.24 -6.65 10.20
N THR A 74 12.87 -7.40 9.29
CA THR A 74 13.35 -8.78 9.51
C THR A 74 14.86 -8.88 9.32
#